data_AF-A0AAV3PEK9-F1
#
_entry.id   AF-A0AAV3PEK9-F1
#
_cell.length_a   1.000
_cell.length_b   1.000
_cell.length_c   1.000
_cell.angle_alpha   90.00
_cell.angle_beta   90.00
_cell.angle_gamma   90.00
#
_symmetry.space_group_name_H-M   'P 1'
#
loop_
_entity.id
_entity.type
_entity.pdbx_description
1 polymer ?
#
loop_
_entity_poly.entity_id
_entity_poly.type
_entity_poly.pdbx_seq_one_letter_code
_entity_poly.pdbx_strand_id
1 'polypeptide(L)'
;MDWSNVTAEDMMEALREVDWSSPPRPLQEFFSKFTIPRSYAKCSSRLKCNLYYYRTNYFMMIVIILGLGFLTRPLAIVAVLLTGLSVAFLNDSFAGTFSEKATRTVRKISPHLAAKMRPPLTPVIRGRPSSKRAIFICGKPRWLFVLIFSTVSFFLWCVSCALLTVLWAFAFGLLATLIHASFRTPNLKARLNTFREEFRAVWRNYSDL
;
A
#
# COMPACT_ATOMS: atom_id res chain seq x y z
N MET A 1 -30.60 -13.34 12.11
CA MET A 1 -29.54 -13.96 12.91
C MET A 1 -29.21 -13.08 14.11
N ASP A 2 -29.12 -13.68 15.30
CA ASP A 2 -28.53 -13.05 16.47
C ASP A 2 -27.04 -13.33 16.46
N TRP A 3 -26.27 -12.34 16.01
CA TRP A 3 -24.80 -12.40 15.95
C TRP A 3 -24.14 -12.53 17.34
N SER A 4 -24.92 -12.65 18.42
CA SER A 4 -24.44 -13.01 19.75
C SER A 4 -23.87 -14.42 19.80
N ASN A 5 -24.47 -15.36 19.05
CA ASN A 5 -24.13 -16.79 19.13
C ASN A 5 -23.02 -17.20 18.15
N VAL A 6 -22.72 -16.34 17.16
CA VAL A 6 -21.62 -16.56 16.20
C VAL A 6 -20.29 -16.44 16.94
N THR A 7 -19.45 -17.48 16.91
CA THR A 7 -18.14 -17.42 17.55
C THR A 7 -17.16 -16.59 16.72
N ALA A 8 -16.00 -16.24 17.30
CA ALA A 8 -14.96 -15.55 16.54
C ALA A 8 -14.37 -16.45 15.44
N GLU A 9 -14.31 -17.75 15.68
CA GLU A 9 -13.80 -18.75 14.74
C GLU A 9 -14.72 -18.86 13.51
N ASP A 10 -16.03 -18.98 13.73
CA ASP A 10 -17.02 -19.01 12.64
C ASP A 10 -16.94 -17.76 11.77
N MET A 11 -16.76 -16.59 12.40
CA MET A 11 -16.61 -15.33 11.69
C MET A 11 -15.31 -15.30 10.86
N MET A 12 -14.20 -15.80 11.41
CA MET A 12 -12.92 -15.84 10.69
C MET A 12 -12.97 -16.79 9.50
N GLU A 13 -13.61 -17.95 9.65
CA GLU A 13 -13.79 -18.90 8.55
C GLU A 13 -14.68 -18.29 7.47
N ALA A 14 -15.80 -17.68 7.85
CA ALA A 14 -16.67 -16.97 6.91
C ALA A 14 -15.97 -15.80 6.19
N LEU A 15 -14.97 -15.16 6.81
CA LEU A 15 -14.16 -14.12 6.15
C LEU A 15 -13.11 -14.68 5.19
N ARG A 16 -12.64 -15.91 5.41
CA ARG A 16 -11.70 -16.60 4.50
C ARG A 16 -12.38 -17.09 3.23
N GLU A 17 -13.59 -17.63 3.35
CA GLU A 17 -14.37 -18.13 2.22
C GLU A 17 -14.98 -17.02 1.34
N VAL A 18 -14.89 -15.77 1.81
CA VAL A 18 -15.61 -14.66 1.22
C VAL A 18 -14.91 -14.12 -0.03
N ASP A 19 -15.67 -13.97 -1.12
CA ASP A 19 -15.21 -13.31 -2.34
C ASP A 19 -15.02 -11.79 -2.14
N TRP A 20 -13.81 -11.33 -2.46
CA TRP A 20 -13.37 -9.93 -2.37
C TRP A 20 -13.63 -9.10 -3.62
N SER A 21 -14.10 -9.72 -4.71
CA SER A 21 -14.47 -9.04 -5.96
C SER A 21 -15.77 -8.23 -5.86
N SER A 22 -16.50 -8.37 -4.76
CA SER A 22 -17.76 -7.65 -4.53
C SER A 22 -17.53 -6.13 -4.39
N PRO A 23 -18.28 -5.29 -5.11
CA PRO A 23 -18.15 -3.84 -5.01
C PRO A 23 -18.51 -3.34 -3.61
N PRO A 24 -17.93 -2.21 -3.16
CA PRO A 24 -18.27 -1.62 -1.88
C PRO A 24 -19.74 -1.22 -1.82
N ARG A 25 -20.34 -1.33 -0.63
CA ARG A 25 -21.73 -0.93 -0.40
C ARG A 25 -21.87 0.60 -0.50
N PRO A 26 -23.06 1.12 -0.86
CA PRO A 26 -23.27 2.57 -0.99
C PRO A 26 -22.84 3.35 0.25
N LEU A 27 -22.13 4.46 0.07
CA LEU A 27 -21.61 5.27 1.19
C LEU A 27 -22.74 5.90 2.03
N GLN A 28 -23.86 6.25 1.40
CA GLN A 28 -25.05 6.73 2.08
C GLN A 28 -25.61 5.67 3.04
N GLU A 29 -25.66 4.41 2.58
CA GLU A 29 -25.97 3.29 3.46
C GLU A 29 -24.92 3.27 4.57
N PHE A 30 -23.62 3.31 4.22
CA PHE A 30 -22.49 3.20 5.13
C PHE A 30 -22.49 4.22 6.30
N PHE A 31 -22.93 5.46 6.09
CA PHE A 31 -22.92 6.50 7.14
C PHE A 31 -24.32 6.88 7.68
N SER A 32 -25.36 6.08 7.41
CA SER A 32 -26.76 6.46 7.67
C SER A 32 -27.20 6.52 9.15
N LYS A 33 -26.80 5.56 10.00
CA LYS A 33 -27.36 5.41 11.35
C LYS A 33 -26.33 4.91 12.37
N PHE A 34 -26.10 5.75 13.39
CA PHE A 34 -25.22 5.46 14.53
C PHE A 34 -25.98 5.58 15.84
N THR A 35 -25.77 4.64 16.76
CA THR A 35 -26.33 4.68 18.11
C THR A 35 -25.35 4.03 19.09
N ILE A 36 -25.27 4.55 20.29
CA ILE A 36 -24.41 3.99 21.34
C ILE A 36 -24.98 2.61 21.77
N PRO A 37 -24.18 1.52 21.71
CA PRO A 37 -24.63 0.21 22.17
C PRO A 37 -24.82 0.22 23.70
N ARG A 38 -26.00 -0.21 24.16
CA ARG A 38 -26.37 -0.20 25.59
C ARG A 38 -25.76 -1.36 26.40
N SER A 39 -25.18 -2.37 25.74
CA SER A 39 -24.56 -3.52 26.40
C SER A 39 -23.42 -4.09 25.57
N TYR A 40 -22.50 -4.80 26.23
CA TYR A 40 -21.37 -5.46 25.58
C TYR A 40 -21.82 -6.50 24.55
N ALA A 41 -22.82 -7.33 24.89
CA ALA A 41 -23.38 -8.33 23.96
C ALA A 41 -23.93 -7.67 22.68
N LYS A 42 -24.60 -6.52 22.80
CA LYS A 42 -25.09 -5.76 21.66
C LYS A 42 -23.95 -5.11 20.87
N CYS A 43 -22.92 -4.61 21.54
CA CYS A 43 -21.71 -4.08 20.90
C CYS A 43 -21.01 -5.15 20.05
N SER A 44 -20.73 -6.32 20.63
CA SER A 44 -20.10 -7.45 19.94
C SER A 44 -20.95 -7.95 18.77
N SER A 45 -22.28 -8.05 18.94
CA SER A 45 -23.18 -8.47 17.87
C SER A 45 -23.16 -7.49 16.68
N ARG A 46 -23.16 -6.18 16.96
CA ARG A 46 -23.05 -5.13 15.95
C ARG A 46 -21.72 -5.16 15.22
N LEU A 47 -20.64 -5.30 15.97
CA LEU A 47 -19.29 -5.38 15.43
C LEU A 47 -19.17 -6.51 14.39
N LYS A 48 -19.57 -7.73 14.76
CA LYS A 48 -19.53 -8.90 13.86
C LYS A 48 -20.39 -8.70 12.61
N CYS A 49 -21.66 -8.32 12.79
CA CYS A 49 -22.59 -8.10 11.69
C CYS A 49 -22.11 -7.03 10.71
N ASN A 50 -21.66 -5.89 11.23
CA ASN A 50 -21.25 -4.77 10.41
C ASN A 50 -19.92 -5.06 9.70
N LEU A 51 -18.94 -5.66 10.38
CA LEU A 51 -17.65 -6.05 9.77
C LEU A 51 -17.85 -7.01 8.60
N TYR A 52 -18.71 -8.01 8.77
CA TYR A 52 -19.00 -8.97 7.71
C TYR A 52 -19.69 -8.32 6.51
N TYR A 53 -20.73 -7.51 6.75
CA TYR A 53 -21.54 -6.93 5.69
C TYR A 53 -20.86 -5.76 4.94
N TYR A 54 -20.06 -4.94 5.62
CA TYR A 54 -19.36 -3.77 5.06
C TYR A 54 -17.84 -3.98 4.92
N ARG A 55 -17.36 -5.22 4.87
CA ARG A 55 -15.94 -5.60 4.76
C ARG A 55 -15.13 -4.75 3.77
N THR A 56 -15.62 -4.62 2.54
CA THR A 56 -14.95 -3.86 1.47
C THR A 56 -14.89 -2.36 1.80
N ASN A 57 -15.93 -1.80 2.40
CA ASN A 57 -15.96 -0.39 2.81
C ASN A 57 -14.94 -0.13 3.93
N TYR A 58 -14.83 -1.03 4.91
CA TYR A 58 -13.85 -0.91 5.98
C TYR A 58 -12.41 -1.06 5.47
N PHE A 59 -12.18 -1.99 4.55
CA PHE A 59 -10.90 -2.13 3.87
C PHE A 59 -10.51 -0.84 3.14
N MET A 60 -11.43 -0.29 2.34
CA MET A 60 -11.22 0.99 1.64
C MET A 60 -10.97 2.14 2.62
N MET A 61 -11.69 2.19 3.75
CA MET A 61 -11.47 3.21 4.77
C MET A 61 -10.07 3.12 5.38
N ILE A 62 -9.58 1.92 5.71
CA ILE A 62 -8.21 1.71 6.19
C ILE A 62 -7.20 2.18 5.14
N VAL A 63 -7.37 1.76 3.87
CA VAL A 63 -6.47 2.15 2.77
C VAL A 63 -6.44 3.66 2.57
N ILE A 64 -7.59 4.33 2.65
CA ILE A 64 -7.68 5.80 2.54
C ILE A 64 -6.97 6.47 3.71
N ILE A 65 -7.19 6.03 4.95
CA ILE A 65 -6.53 6.58 6.14
C ILE A 65 -5.01 6.38 6.05
N LEU A 66 -4.56 5.20 5.63
CA LEU A 66 -3.15 4.91 5.38
C LEU A 66 -2.57 5.83 4.29
N GLY A 67 -3.26 5.96 3.16
CA GLY A 67 -2.85 6.81 2.05
C GLY A 67 -2.74 8.28 2.46
N LEU A 68 -3.72 8.82 3.18
CA LEU A 68 -3.68 10.18 3.71
C LEU A 68 -2.58 10.36 4.77
N GLY A 69 -2.40 9.39 5.67
CA GLY A 69 -1.34 9.39 6.67
C GLY A 69 0.05 9.45 6.02
N PHE A 70 0.23 8.77 4.89
CA PHE A 70 1.44 8.85 4.10
C PHE A 70 1.58 10.19 3.35
N LEU A 71 0.51 10.66 2.70
CA LEU A 71 0.50 11.89 1.89
C LEU A 71 0.70 13.17 2.72
N THR A 72 0.28 13.18 3.98
CA THR A 72 0.50 14.32 4.89
C THR A 72 1.95 14.49 5.33
N ARG A 73 2.84 13.54 5.02
CA ARG A 73 4.27 13.60 5.34
C ARG A 73 5.09 13.82 4.06
N PRO A 74 5.34 15.08 3.64
CA PRO A 74 6.07 15.36 2.40
C PRO A 74 7.49 14.76 2.39
N LEU A 75 8.14 14.69 3.55
CA LEU A 75 9.47 14.06 3.69
C LEU A 75 9.45 12.55 3.38
N ALA A 76 8.36 11.86 3.71
CA ALA A 76 8.20 10.43 3.41
C ALA A 76 8.04 10.19 1.91
N ILE A 77 7.32 11.08 1.22
CA ILE A 77 7.17 11.04 -0.25
C ILE A 77 8.54 11.21 -0.91
N VAL A 78 9.32 12.20 -0.47
CA VAL A 78 10.69 12.42 -0.97
C VAL A 78 11.58 11.20 -0.69
N ALA A 79 11.48 10.59 0.50
CA ALA A 79 12.22 9.37 0.83
C ALA A 79 11.86 8.20 -0.12
N VAL A 80 10.57 7.96 -0.38
CA VAL A 80 10.13 6.92 -1.34
C VAL A 80 10.66 7.19 -2.75
N LEU A 81 10.61 8.45 -3.21
CA LEU A 81 11.13 8.81 -4.53
C LEU A 81 12.64 8.58 -4.63
N LEU A 82 13.42 8.96 -3.61
CA LEU A 82 14.86 8.69 -3.59
C LEU A 82 15.17 7.19 -3.50
N THR A 83 14.41 6.43 -2.71
CA THR A 83 14.53 4.96 -2.67
C THR A 83 14.28 4.37 -4.06
N GLY A 84 13.17 4.76 -4.71
CA GLY A 84 12.82 4.30 -6.06
C GLY A 84 13.86 4.68 -7.10
N LEU A 85 14.41 5.90 -7.02
CA LEU A 85 15.48 6.35 -7.90
C LEU A 85 16.79 5.57 -7.68
N SER A 86 17.14 5.26 -6.42
CA SER A 86 18.27 4.40 -6.08
C SER A 86 18.12 3.00 -6.70
N VAL A 87 16.94 2.40 -6.57
CA VAL A 87 16.62 1.10 -7.18
C VAL A 87 16.65 1.18 -8.71
N ALA A 88 16.12 2.26 -9.31
CA ALA A 88 16.16 2.46 -10.75
C ALA A 88 17.60 2.54 -11.27
N PHE A 89 18.55 3.11 -10.52
CA PHE A 89 19.96 3.12 -10.90
C PHE A 89 20.66 1.76 -10.86
N LEU A 90 20.05 0.75 -10.23
CA LEU A 90 20.51 -0.65 -10.36
C LEU A 90 20.16 -1.24 -11.74
N ASN A 91 19.19 -0.67 -12.44
CA ASN A 91 18.85 -1.07 -13.80
C ASN A 91 19.80 -0.43 -14.84
N ASP A 92 20.44 -1.28 -15.63
CA ASP A 92 21.46 -0.88 -16.61
C ASP A 92 20.90 0.09 -17.68
N SER A 93 19.70 -0.19 -18.19
CA SER A 93 19.04 0.64 -19.22
C SER A 93 18.68 2.02 -18.67
N PHE A 94 18.16 2.08 -17.44
CA PHE A 94 17.82 3.34 -16.79
C PHE A 94 19.08 4.17 -16.51
N ALA A 95 20.11 3.57 -15.91
CA ALA A 95 21.36 4.27 -15.60
C ALA A 95 22.04 4.86 -16.85
N GLY A 96 22.06 4.10 -17.96
CA GLY A 96 22.63 4.55 -19.24
C GLY A 96 21.85 5.72 -19.84
N THR A 97 20.52 5.59 -19.96
CA THR A 97 19.66 6.64 -20.53
C THR A 97 19.65 7.92 -19.68
N PHE A 98 19.68 7.79 -18.36
CA PHE A 98 19.81 8.93 -17.45
C PHE A 98 21.14 9.66 -17.65
N SER A 99 22.27 8.94 -17.69
CA SER A 99 23.61 9.50 -17.89
C SER A 99 23.72 10.27 -19.21
N GLU A 100 23.15 9.73 -20.29
CA GLU A 100 23.13 10.38 -21.59
C GLU A 100 22.30 11.66 -21.57
N LYS A 101 21.06 11.61 -21.04
CA LYS A 101 20.19 12.78 -20.93
C LYS A 101 20.84 13.87 -20.06
N ALA A 102 21.37 13.50 -18.89
CA ALA A 102 22.07 14.42 -18.01
C ALA A 102 23.25 15.10 -18.71
N THR A 103 24.10 14.32 -19.39
CA THR A 103 25.26 14.86 -20.12
C THR A 103 24.84 15.78 -21.28
N ARG A 104 23.78 15.43 -22.01
CA ARG A 104 23.22 16.29 -23.09
C ARG A 104 22.69 17.61 -22.52
N THR A 105 21.96 17.57 -21.40
CA THR A 105 21.45 18.79 -20.74
C THR A 105 22.59 19.67 -20.25
N VAL A 106 23.59 19.10 -19.57
CA VAL A 106 24.73 19.89 -19.12
C VAL A 106 25.53 20.43 -20.29
N ARG A 107 25.64 19.72 -21.42
CA ARG A 107 26.30 20.25 -22.63
C ARG A 107 25.63 21.53 -23.13
N LYS A 108 24.31 21.67 -22.99
CA LYS A 108 23.58 22.90 -23.35
C LYS A 108 23.90 24.07 -22.41
N ILE A 109 24.20 23.79 -21.14
CA ILE A 109 24.48 24.81 -20.12
C ILE A 109 25.98 25.18 -20.10
N SER A 110 26.85 24.17 -20.10
CA SER A 110 28.29 24.32 -20.07
C SER A 110 28.97 23.14 -20.79
N PRO A 111 29.53 23.36 -21.98
CA PRO A 111 30.23 22.31 -22.72
C PRO A 111 31.50 21.82 -22.00
N HIS A 112 32.15 22.70 -21.21
CA HIS A 112 33.34 22.34 -20.44
C HIS A 112 33.02 21.36 -19.30
N LEU A 113 31.91 21.57 -18.57
CA LEU A 113 31.45 20.63 -17.55
C LEU A 113 31.05 19.28 -18.16
N ALA A 114 30.40 19.28 -19.33
CA ALA A 114 30.04 18.07 -20.06
C ALA A 114 31.28 17.24 -20.49
N ALA A 115 32.40 17.89 -20.80
CA ALA A 115 33.65 17.20 -21.11
C ALA A 115 34.21 16.45 -19.88
N LYS A 116 34.09 17.05 -18.68
CA LYS A 116 34.55 16.45 -17.42
C LYS A 116 33.71 15.25 -16.94
N MET A 117 32.47 15.13 -17.42
CA MET A 117 31.57 14.01 -17.11
C MET A 117 31.72 12.81 -18.05
N ARG A 118 32.68 12.83 -18.97
CA ARG A 118 32.93 11.66 -19.83
C ARG A 118 33.47 10.49 -18.98
N PRO A 119 33.03 9.26 -19.25
CA PRO A 119 33.60 8.09 -18.59
C PRO A 119 35.09 7.93 -18.92
N PRO A 120 35.89 7.30 -18.03
CA PRO A 120 37.29 6.99 -18.32
C PRO A 120 37.37 6.19 -19.61
N LEU A 121 38.31 6.56 -20.49
CA LEU A 121 38.57 5.84 -21.72
C LEU A 121 39.09 4.44 -21.37
N THR A 122 38.25 3.42 -21.50
CA THR A 122 38.72 2.03 -21.51
C THR A 122 39.21 1.72 -22.92
N PRO A 123 40.50 1.45 -23.13
CA PRO A 123 41.00 1.11 -24.45
C PRO A 123 40.29 -0.16 -24.93
N VAL A 124 39.62 -0.07 -26.09
CA VAL A 124 38.97 -1.21 -26.72
C VAL A 124 40.07 -2.08 -27.32
N ILE A 125 40.46 -3.14 -26.60
CA ILE A 125 41.35 -4.16 -27.15
C ILE A 125 40.53 -5.02 -28.11
N ARG A 126 40.80 -4.86 -29.41
CA ARG A 126 40.15 -5.60 -30.50
C ARG A 126 40.33 -7.11 -30.25
N GLY A 127 39.22 -7.86 -30.17
CA GLY A 127 39.23 -9.33 -30.07
C GLY A 127 39.01 -9.92 -28.67
N ARG A 128 38.96 -9.13 -27.60
CA ARG A 128 38.61 -9.64 -26.26
C ARG A 128 37.12 -9.41 -25.97
N PRO A 129 36.34 -10.43 -25.56
CA PRO A 129 34.98 -10.21 -25.09
C PRO A 129 35.04 -9.24 -23.91
N SER A 130 34.33 -8.11 -24.03
CA SER A 130 34.30 -7.08 -23.01
C SER A 130 33.77 -7.70 -21.71
N SER A 131 34.68 -7.92 -20.75
CA SER A 131 34.32 -8.08 -19.34
C SER A 131 33.27 -7.02 -18.98
N LYS A 132 32.19 -7.45 -18.30
CA LYS A 132 30.97 -6.67 -17.95
C LYS A 132 31.20 -5.16 -18.04
N ARG A 133 30.63 -4.51 -19.08
CA ARG A 133 30.79 -3.07 -19.32
C ARG A 133 30.44 -2.32 -18.04
N ALA A 134 31.43 -1.71 -17.40
CA ALA A 134 31.19 -0.90 -16.22
C ALA A 134 30.32 0.31 -16.60
N ILE A 135 29.17 0.46 -15.96
CA ILE A 135 28.22 1.53 -16.24
C ILE A 135 28.59 2.75 -15.42
N PHE A 136 28.83 3.86 -16.12
CA PHE A 136 29.16 5.14 -15.53
C PHE A 136 28.01 6.13 -15.70
N ILE A 137 27.66 6.79 -14.61
CA ILE A 137 26.69 7.88 -14.58
C ILE A 137 27.50 9.17 -14.46
N CYS A 138 27.42 10.05 -15.45
CA CYS A 138 28.17 11.33 -15.48
C CYS A 138 29.68 11.18 -15.18
N GLY A 139 30.30 10.09 -15.66
CA GLY A 139 31.74 9.82 -15.49
C GLY A 139 32.14 9.22 -14.13
N LYS A 140 31.18 8.98 -13.22
CA LYS A 140 31.40 8.30 -11.94
C LYS A 140 30.76 6.90 -11.94
N PRO A 141 31.28 5.93 -11.17
CA PRO A 141 30.71 4.59 -11.10
C PRO A 141 29.29 4.63 -10.52
N ARG A 142 28.37 3.84 -11.08
CA ARG A 142 26.95 3.82 -10.67
C ARG A 142 26.72 3.63 -9.18
N TRP A 143 27.57 2.85 -8.51
CA TRP A 143 27.41 2.51 -7.09
C TRP A 143 27.44 3.75 -6.20
N LEU A 144 28.08 4.83 -6.65
CA LEU A 144 28.22 6.07 -5.88
C LEU A 144 26.87 6.79 -5.83
N PHE A 145 26.15 6.83 -6.95
CA PHE A 145 24.80 7.39 -6.99
C PHE A 145 23.85 6.53 -6.15
N VAL A 146 23.89 5.20 -6.32
CA VAL A 146 23.08 4.29 -5.50
C VAL A 146 23.35 4.50 -4.01
N LEU A 147 24.62 4.58 -3.59
CA LEU A 147 24.99 4.83 -2.20
C LEU A 147 24.47 6.20 -1.72
N ILE A 148 24.71 7.29 -2.46
CA ILE A 148 24.26 8.63 -2.08
C ILE A 148 22.73 8.67 -1.94
N PHE A 149 21.99 8.23 -2.96
CA PHE A 149 20.52 8.24 -2.92
C PHE A 149 19.99 7.32 -1.82
N SER A 150 20.60 6.15 -1.61
CA SER A 150 20.24 5.23 -0.53
C SER A 150 20.49 5.83 0.86
N THR A 151 21.65 6.45 1.10
CA THR A 151 21.99 7.07 2.39
C THR A 151 21.09 8.25 2.70
N VAL A 152 20.86 9.14 1.74
CA VAL A 152 19.94 10.28 1.94
C VAL A 152 18.52 9.77 2.17
N SER A 153 18.08 8.78 1.40
CA SER A 153 16.77 8.16 1.60
C SER A 153 16.63 7.53 2.98
N PHE A 154 17.63 6.77 3.44
CA PHE A 154 17.65 6.14 4.75
C PHE A 154 17.55 7.18 5.88
N PHE A 155 18.35 8.25 5.78
CA PHE A 155 18.27 9.36 6.72
C PHE A 155 16.89 10.02 6.73
N LEU A 156 16.29 10.26 5.55
CA LEU A 156 14.93 10.80 5.46
C LEU A 156 13.88 9.86 6.05
N TRP A 157 14.01 8.55 5.86
CA TRP A 157 13.15 7.55 6.53
C TRP A 157 13.26 7.61 8.05
N CYS A 158 14.47 7.75 8.58
CA CYS A 158 14.71 7.89 10.02
C CYS A 158 14.14 9.20 10.58
N VAL A 159 14.47 10.34 9.97
CA VAL A 159 14.05 11.67 10.44
C VAL A 159 12.54 11.88 10.32
N SER A 160 11.92 11.38 9.25
CA SER A 160 10.47 11.52 9.06
C SER A 160 9.64 10.68 10.02
N CYS A 161 10.27 9.74 10.74
CA CYS A 161 9.59 8.67 11.49
C CYS A 161 8.47 8.04 10.65
N ALA A 162 8.68 7.89 9.34
CA ALA A 162 7.61 7.50 8.43
C ALA A 162 7.10 6.08 8.72
N LEU A 163 7.97 5.17 9.18
CA LEU A 163 7.56 3.85 9.67
C LEU A 163 6.58 3.96 10.85
N LEU A 164 6.91 4.79 11.83
CA LEU A 164 6.03 5.05 12.99
C LEU A 164 4.73 5.71 12.54
N THR A 165 4.78 6.61 11.56
CA THR A 165 3.59 7.27 11.01
C THR A 165 2.66 6.28 10.30
N VAL A 166 3.21 5.35 9.51
CA VAL A 166 2.44 4.28 8.87
C VAL A 166 1.82 3.36 9.91
N LEU A 167 2.56 2.99 10.97
CA LEU A 167 2.04 2.20 12.07
C LEU A 167 0.90 2.91 12.80
N TRP A 168 1.05 4.20 13.10
CA TRP A 168 -0.03 5.00 13.68
C TRP A 168 -1.24 5.12 12.76
N ALA A 169 -1.03 5.40 11.47
CA ALA A 169 -2.12 5.47 10.49
C ALA A 169 -2.86 4.13 10.38
N PHE A 170 -2.15 3.01 10.44
CA PHE A 170 -2.76 1.68 10.49
C PHE A 170 -3.57 1.48 11.76
N ALA A 171 -3.00 1.81 12.93
CA ALA A 171 -3.68 1.73 14.22
C ALA A 171 -4.95 2.61 14.26
N PHE A 172 -4.88 3.85 13.75
CA PHE A 172 -6.04 4.74 13.62
C PHE A 172 -7.07 4.18 12.64
N GLY A 173 -6.64 3.58 11.53
CA GLY A 173 -7.54 2.91 10.59
C GLY A 173 -8.31 1.77 11.25
N LEU A 174 -7.62 0.90 11.99
CA LEU A 174 -8.24 -0.19 12.75
C LEU A 174 -9.15 0.33 13.88
N LEU A 175 -8.72 1.36 14.60
CA LEU A 175 -9.55 1.94 15.66
C LEU A 175 -10.82 2.56 15.07
N ALA A 176 -10.71 3.26 13.94
CA ALA A 176 -11.84 3.84 13.24
C ALA A 176 -12.81 2.76 12.74
N THR A 177 -12.33 1.62 12.22
CA THR A 177 -13.22 0.51 11.82
C THR A 177 -13.94 -0.08 13.03
N LEU A 178 -13.24 -0.32 14.15
CA LEU A 178 -13.83 -0.85 15.36
C LEU A 178 -14.90 0.09 15.94
N ILE A 179 -14.61 1.40 16.01
CA ILE A 179 -15.56 2.40 16.48
C ILE A 179 -16.75 2.45 15.52
N HIS A 180 -16.51 2.62 14.22
CA HIS A 180 -17.59 2.71 13.25
C HIS A 180 -18.49 1.47 13.27
N ALA A 181 -17.91 0.26 13.27
CA ALA A 181 -18.66 -0.99 13.29
C ALA A 181 -19.44 -1.21 14.60
N SER A 182 -18.93 -0.74 15.73
CA SER A 182 -19.60 -0.87 17.04
C SER A 182 -20.80 0.08 17.18
N PHE A 183 -20.64 1.33 16.76
CA PHE A 183 -21.65 2.37 16.91
C PHE A 183 -22.71 2.30 15.82
N ARG A 184 -22.39 1.76 14.65
CA ARG A 184 -23.33 1.62 13.55
C ARG A 184 -24.47 0.64 13.90
N THR A 185 -25.71 1.04 13.63
CA THR A 185 -26.85 0.12 13.76
C THR A 185 -26.88 -0.90 12.62
N PRO A 186 -27.08 -2.20 12.92
CA PRO A 186 -27.26 -3.21 11.89
C PRO A 186 -28.47 -2.90 11.03
N ASN A 187 -28.30 -2.90 9.70
CA ASN A 187 -29.38 -2.66 8.76
C ASN A 187 -30.25 -3.92 8.60
N LEU A 188 -31.55 -3.77 8.35
CA LEU A 188 -32.44 -4.88 7.99
C LEU A 188 -31.91 -5.61 6.74
N LYS A 189 -31.41 -4.85 5.76
CA LYS A 189 -30.75 -5.39 4.56
C LYS A 189 -29.50 -6.21 4.88
N ALA A 190 -28.75 -5.82 5.91
CA ALA A 190 -27.60 -6.59 6.36
C ALA A 190 -28.03 -7.93 6.97
N ARG A 191 -29.05 -7.90 7.85
CA ARG A 191 -29.61 -9.12 8.45
C ARG A 191 -30.22 -10.06 7.41
N LEU A 192 -30.94 -9.52 6.42
CA LEU A 192 -31.56 -10.29 5.33
C LEU A 192 -30.53 -10.93 4.40
N ASN A 193 -29.42 -10.24 4.11
CA ASN A 193 -28.35 -10.84 3.31
C ASN A 193 -27.67 -12.01 4.03
N THR A 194 -27.46 -11.88 5.35
CA THR A 194 -26.96 -13.01 6.16
C THR A 194 -27.88 -14.21 6.06
N PHE A 195 -29.19 -14.02 6.25
CA PHE A 195 -30.16 -15.11 6.09
C PHE A 195 -30.13 -15.71 4.67
N ARG A 196 -30.05 -14.88 3.62
CA ARG A 196 -29.96 -15.34 2.23
C ARG A 196 -28.70 -16.17 1.97
N GLU A 197 -27.59 -15.86 2.63
CA GLU A 197 -26.34 -16.62 2.52
C GLU A 197 -26.42 -17.94 3.28
N GLU A 198 -27.02 -17.97 4.47
CA GLU A 198 -27.31 -19.21 5.19
C GLU A 198 -28.21 -20.14 4.37
N PHE A 199 -29.30 -19.62 3.79
CA PHE A 199 -30.16 -20.38 2.90
C PHE A 199 -29.40 -20.95 1.70
N ARG A 200 -28.50 -20.15 1.10
CA ARG A 200 -27.63 -20.62 0.00
C ARG A 200 -26.66 -21.70 0.46
N ALA A 201 -26.10 -21.60 1.66
CA ALA A 201 -25.20 -22.60 2.22
C ALA A 201 -25.92 -23.92 2.49
N VAL A 202 -27.10 -23.87 3.12
CA VAL A 202 -27.96 -25.05 3.33
C VAL A 202 -28.35 -25.68 2.00
N TRP A 203 -28.74 -24.88 1.01
CA TRP A 203 -29.13 -25.38 -0.30
C TRP A 203 -27.97 -26.03 -1.06
N ARG A 204 -26.75 -25.47 -0.98
CA ARG A 204 -25.55 -26.09 -1.57
C ARG A 204 -25.26 -27.47 -0.96
N ASN A 205 -25.34 -27.59 0.37
CA ASN A 205 -25.15 -28.87 1.04
C ASN A 205 -26.19 -29.92 0.64
N TYR A 206 -27.41 -29.52 0.27
CA TYR A 206 -28.43 -30.42 -0.27
C TYR A 206 -28.20 -30.82 -1.73
N SER A 207 -27.56 -29.97 -2.54
CA SER A 207 -27.29 -30.28 -3.95
C SER A 207 -26.04 -31.14 -4.17
N ASP A 208 -25.17 -31.23 -3.18
CA ASP A 208 -23.94 -32.04 -3.21
C ASP A 208 -24.15 -33.47 -2.64
N LEU A 209 -25.39 -33.81 -2.24
CA LEU A 209 -25.87 -35.16 -1.85
C LEU A 209 -26.58 -35.84 -3.02
#